data_AF-A0A920MTG1-F1
#
_entry.id   AF-A0A920MTG1-F1
#
_cell.length_a   1.000
_cell.length_b   1.000
_cell.length_c   1.000
_cell.angle_alpha   90.00
_cell.angle_beta   90.00
_cell.angle_gamma   90.00
#
_symmetry.space_group_name_H-M   'P 1'
#
loop_
_entity.id
_entity.type
_entity.pdbx_description
1 polymer ?
#
loop_
_entity_poly.entity_id
_entity_poly.type
_entity_poly.pdbx_seq_one_letter_code
_entity_poly.pdbx_strand_id
1 'polypeptide(L)' 'MITIGYNSSNWLKMNGPQAVTVAIESGIQNATVGITIGNLIINPETGLSILSIPSGVYGILMYFICLPFVFWYLKNHK' A
#
# COMPACT_ATOMS: atom_id res chain seq x y z
N MET A 1 0.52 -6.11 3.54
CA MET A 1 1.79 -6.06 2.80
C MET A 1 2.98 -5.59 3.63
N ILE A 2 2.82 -4.66 4.59
CA ILE A 2 3.90 -4.14 5.43
C ILE A 2 4.76 -5.26 6.07
N THR A 3 4.13 -6.20 6.78
CA THR A 3 4.84 -7.31 7.45
C THR A 3 5.59 -8.20 6.45
N ILE A 4 5.01 -8.42 5.27
CA ILE A 4 5.61 -9.23 4.22
C ILE A 4 6.84 -8.50 3.66
N GLY A 5 6.71 -7.21 3.32
CA GLY A 5 7.80 -6.39 2.78
C GLY A 5 8.97 -6.22 3.77
N TYR A 6 8.67 -6.09 5.06
CA TYR A 6 9.72 -6.03 6.09
C TYR A 6 10.45 -7.36 6.24
N ASN A 7 9.71 -8.47 6.38
CA ASN A 7 10.32 -9.79 6.56
C ASN A 7 11.06 -10.27 5.30
N SER A 8 10.53 -9.99 4.11
CA SER A 8 11.23 -10.32 2.86
C SER A 8 12.53 -9.55 2.71
N SER A 9 12.56 -8.27 3.09
CA SER A 9 13.78 -7.45 3.08
C SER A 9 14.82 -7.95 4.08
N ASN A 10 14.38 -8.35 5.27
CA ASN A 10 15.27 -8.96 6.26
C ASN A 10 15.82 -10.30 5.78
N TRP A 11 15.00 -11.12 5.11
CA TRP A 11 15.44 -12.37 4.51
C TRP A 11 16.50 -12.15 3.43
N LEU A 12 16.38 -11.06 2.67
CA LEU A 12 17.36 -10.59 1.69
C LEU A 12 18.53 -9.80 2.32
N LYS A 13 18.63 -9.76 3.66
CA LYS A 13 19.72 -9.10 4.41
C LYS A 13 19.89 -7.62 4.10
N MET A 14 18.79 -6.91 3.82
CA MET A 14 18.80 -5.46 3.62
C MET A 14 18.99 -4.73 4.96
N ASN A 15 19.54 -3.52 4.92
CA ASN A 15 19.76 -2.73 6.13
C ASN A 15 18.42 -2.24 6.71
N GLY A 16 18.36 -1.99 8.02
CA GLY A 16 17.13 -1.61 8.73
C GLY A 16 16.30 -0.51 8.04
N PRO A 17 16.89 0.64 7.64
CA PRO A 17 16.18 1.69 6.92
C PRO A 17 15.60 1.21 5.58
N GLN A 18 16.34 0.37 4.84
CA GLN A 18 15.89 -0.16 3.56
C GLN A 18 14.72 -1.14 3.74
N ALA A 19 14.78 -2.01 4.75
CA ALA A 19 13.70 -2.94 5.06
C ALA A 19 12.39 -2.20 5.41
N VAL A 20 12.50 -1.07 6.10
CA VAL A 20 11.36 -0.20 6.43
C VAL A 20 10.82 0.48 5.17
N THR A 21 11.69 0.99 4.30
CA THR A 21 11.28 1.54 3.01
C THR A 21 10.51 0.52 2.19
N VAL A 22 11.01 -0.71 2.04
CA VAL A 22 10.32 -1.76 1.28
C VAL A 22 8.96 -2.09 1.92
N ALA A 23 8.87 -2.14 3.25
CA ALA A 23 7.62 -2.39 3.95
C ALA A 23 6.56 -1.30 3.64
N ILE A 24 6.99 -0.03 3.59
CA ILE A 24 6.11 1.12 3.28
C ILE A 24 5.70 1.11 1.81
N GLU A 25 6.65 1.00 0.88
CA GLU A 25 6.41 0.99 -0.57
C GLU A 25 5.58 -0.24 -1.02
N SER A 26 5.69 -1.36 -0.31
CA SER A 26 4.83 -2.52 -0.55
C SER A 26 3.43 -2.35 0.05
N GLY A 27 3.30 -1.55 1.10
CA GLY A 27 2.05 -1.26 1.80
C GLY A 27 1.20 -0.18 1.12
N ILE A 28 1.83 0.84 0.56
CA ILE A 28 1.16 1.92 -0.16
C ILE A 28 1.07 1.54 -1.64
N GLN A 29 -0.14 1.55 -2.20
CA GLN A 29 -0.36 1.18 -3.60
C GLN A 29 -0.99 2.32 -4.38
N ASN A 30 -0.84 2.30 -5.71
CA ASN A 30 -1.50 3.27 -6.58
C ASN A 30 -2.99 2.92 -6.78
N ALA A 31 -3.82 3.41 -5.87
CA ALA A 31 -5.26 3.19 -5.90
C ALA A 31 -5.93 3.72 -7.18
N THR A 32 -5.47 4.87 -7.70
CA THR A 32 -6.02 5.48 -8.92
C THR A 32 -5.84 4.57 -10.13
N VAL A 33 -4.65 3.98 -10.30
CA VAL A 33 -4.40 3.01 -11.37
C VAL A 33 -5.30 1.79 -11.22
N GLY A 34 -5.49 1.29 -10.01
CA GLY A 34 -6.42 0.17 -9.74
C GLY A 34 -7.87 0.49 -10.11
N ILE A 35 -8.34 1.71 -9.83
CA ILE A 35 -9.68 2.19 -10.23
C ILE A 35 -9.77 2.29 -11.76
N THR A 36 -8.77 2.89 -12.40
CA THR A 36 -8.75 3.05 -13.86
C THR A 36 -8.78 1.70 -14.56
N ILE A 37 -7.93 0.77 -14.16
CA ILE A 37 -7.86 -0.57 -14.76
C ILE A 37 -9.16 -1.34 -14.49
N GLY A 38 -9.71 -1.29 -13.27
CA GLY A 38 -10.96 -1.96 -12.94
C GLY A 38 -12.16 -1.50 -13.79
N ASN A 39 -12.21 -0.20 -14.13
CA ASN A 39 -13.21 0.40 -15.02
C ASN A 39 -12.94 0.14 -16.51
N LEU A 40 -11.69 -0.10 -16.89
CA LEU A 40 -11.34 -0.49 -18.26
C LEU A 40 -11.71 -1.94 -18.54
N ILE A 41 -11.50 -2.83 -17.56
CA ILE A 41 -11.81 -4.26 -17.68
C ILE A 41 -13.32 -4.49 -17.69
N ILE A 42 -14.03 -3.93 -16.72
CA ILE A 42 -15.50 -3.89 -16.71
C ILE A 42 -15.87 -2.44 -16.88
N ASN A 43 -16.53 -2.10 -17.98
CA ASN A 43 -16.99 -0.76 -18.29
C ASN A 43 -18.43 -0.58 -17.79
N PRO A 44 -18.66 -0.13 -16.54
CA PRO A 44 -20.01 0.09 -16.06
C PRO A 44 -20.62 1.29 -16.80
N GLU A 45 -21.93 1.26 -17.05
CA GLU A 45 -22.61 2.39 -17.66
C GLU A 45 -22.59 3.65 -16.78
N THR A 46 -22.49 3.48 -15.45
CA THR A 46 -22.36 4.58 -14.50
C THR A 46 -21.42 4.22 -13.34
N GLY A 47 -20.63 5.20 -12.89
CA GLY A 47 -19.84 5.11 -11.65
C GLY A 47 -18.60 4.19 -11.72
N LEU A 48 -18.37 3.45 -10.64
CA LEU A 48 -17.22 2.57 -10.45
C LEU A 48 -17.59 1.12 -10.74
N SER A 49 -16.69 0.42 -11.43
CA SER A 49 -16.73 -1.03 -11.61
C SER A 49 -16.60 -1.73 -10.27
N ILE A 50 -17.21 -2.91 -10.15
CA ILE A 50 -17.02 -3.79 -8.98
C ILE A 50 -15.54 -4.15 -8.74
N LEU A 51 -14.71 -4.15 -9.80
CA LEU A 51 -13.27 -4.37 -9.71
C LEU A 51 -12.51 -3.13 -9.19
N SER A 52 -13.09 -1.95 -9.32
CA SER A 52 -12.49 -0.66 -8.90
C SER A 52 -12.78 -0.34 -7.43
N ILE A 53 -13.86 -0.89 -6.87
CA ILE A 53 -14.26 -0.64 -5.48
C ILE A 53 -13.16 -1.02 -4.47
N PRO A 54 -12.51 -2.21 -4.56
CA PRO A 54 -11.40 -2.56 -3.66
C PRO A 54 -10.27 -1.53 -3.69
N SER A 55 -9.92 -1.03 -4.87
CA SER A 55 -8.87 -0.01 -5.04
C SER A 55 -9.25 1.31 -4.37
N GLY A 56 -10.49 1.77 -4.52
CA GLY A 56 -10.99 2.97 -3.86
C GLY A 56 -11.00 2.87 -2.34
N VAL A 57 -11.48 1.74 -1.81
CA VAL A 57 -11.51 1.49 -0.36
C VAL A 57 -10.09 1.35 0.20
N TYR A 58 -9.24 0.56 -0.45
CA TYR A 58 -7.84 0.37 -0.04
C TYR A 58 -7.05 1.68 -0.08
N GLY A 59 -7.25 2.52 -1.09
CA GLY A 59 -6.55 3.80 -1.23
C GLY A 59 -6.75 4.74 -0.06
N ILE A 60 -7.90 4.68 0.62
CA ILE A 60 -8.15 5.45 1.85
C ILE A 60 -7.55 4.70 3.05
N LEU A 61 -7.86 3.42 3.19
CA LEU A 61 -7.45 2.60 4.34
C LEU A 61 -5.94 2.47 4.50
N MET A 62 -5.19 2.45 3.39
CA MET A 62 -3.74 2.27 3.43
C MET A 62 -3.06 3.39 4.24
N TYR A 63 -3.56 4.62 4.20
CA TYR A 63 -3.00 5.72 4.98
C TYR A 63 -3.31 5.60 6.48
N PHE A 64 -4.50 5.14 6.84
CA PHE A 64 -4.86 4.89 8.25
C PHE A 64 -3.98 3.81 8.89
N ILE A 65 -3.46 2.87 8.11
CA ILE A 65 -2.60 1.79 8.60
C ILE A 65 -1.11 2.14 8.49
N CYS A 66 -0.66 2.65 7.34
CA CYS A 66 0.76 2.97 7.12
C CYS A 66 1.21 4.19 7.91
N LEU A 67 0.42 5.27 8.01
CA LEU A 67 0.88 6.49 8.68
C LEU A 67 1.21 6.28 10.16
N PRO A 68 0.36 5.61 10.98
CA PRO A 68 0.73 5.32 12.37
C PRO A 68 2.02 4.53 12.51
N PHE A 69 2.24 3.55 11.62
CA PHE A 69 3.47 2.76 11.60
C PHE A 69 4.70 3.62 11.28
N VAL A 70 4.60 4.49 10.28
CA VAL A 70 5.67 5.43 9.91
C VAL A 70 5.97 6.39 11.06
N PHE A 71 4.95 7.01 11.68
CA PHE A 71 5.15 7.92 12.81
C PHE A 71 5.77 7.22 14.02
N TRP A 72 5.36 5.98 14.30
CA TRP A 72 5.96 5.17 15.36
C TRP A 72 7.44 4.88 15.08
N TYR A 73 7.78 4.47 13.86
CA TYR A 73 9.16 4.24 13.45
C TYR A 73 10.03 5.50 13.56
N LEU A 74 9.54 6.63 13.05
CA LEU A 74 10.24 7.93 13.13
C LEU A 74 10.46 8.37 14.58
N LYS A 75 9.53 8.09 15.49
CA LYS A 75 9.67 8.42 16.91
C LYS A 75 10.78 7.61 17.58
N ASN A 76 10.95 6.34 17.22
CA ASN A 76 11.92 5.44 17.86
C ASN A 76 13.34 5.54 17.28
N HIS A 77 13.49 6.17 16.12
CA HIS A 77 14.77 6.35 15.43
C HIS A 77 15.15 7.83 15.23
N LYS A 78 14.59 8.72 16.04
CA LYS A 78 15.12 10.06 16.32
C LYS A 78 16.17 9.98 17.42
#